data_AF-A0A091E071-F1
#
_entry.id   AF-A0A091E071-F1
#
_cell.length_a   1.000
_cell.length_b   1.000
_cell.length_c   1.000
_cell.angle_alpha   90.00
_cell.angle_beta   90.00
_cell.angle_gamma   90.00
#
_symmetry.space_group_name_H-M   'P 1'
#
loop_
_entity.id
_entity.type
_entity.pdbx_description
1 polymer ?
#
loop_
_entity_poly.entity_id
_entity_poly.type
_entity_poly.pdbx_seq_one_letter_code
_entity_poly.pdbx_strand_id
1 'polypeptide(L)'
;MGSRTLLGHLSGVAVVLLLLLPQGTRSVYVKHQGFQIQLESVKKLKDLEGQWVPSPRLQAQSPLPPVCHHPALPLDLQPICASQDAASIMQDLRFMDNEECELCVNIACTGC
;
A
#
# COMPACT_ATOMS: atom_id res chain seq x y z
N MET A 1 -10.34 42.79 32.08
CA MET A 1 -11.34 41.95 31.38
C MET A 1 -10.94 41.81 29.90
N GLY A 2 -9.91 41.03 29.57
CA GLY A 2 -9.39 40.96 28.18
C GLY A 2 -8.86 39.60 27.71
N SER A 3 -8.83 38.58 28.57
CA SER A 3 -8.15 37.30 28.25
C SER A 3 -9.08 36.19 27.77
N ARG A 4 -10.41 36.36 27.89
CA ARG A 4 -11.41 35.35 27.48
C ARG A 4 -11.72 35.38 25.98
N THR A 5 -11.63 36.56 25.36
CA THR A 5 -11.92 36.78 23.94
C THR A 5 -10.77 36.35 23.03
N LEU A 6 -9.52 36.45 23.49
CA LEU A 6 -8.34 35.99 22.75
C LEU A 6 -8.29 34.45 22.64
N LEU A 7 -8.64 33.73 23.71
CA LEU A 7 -8.64 32.26 23.71
C LEU A 7 -9.71 31.66 22.78
N GLY A 8 -10.91 32.27 22.74
CA GLY A 8 -11.99 31.87 21.83
C GLY A 8 -11.69 32.16 20.36
N HIS A 9 -11.02 33.29 20.07
CA HIS A 9 -10.59 33.63 18.71
C HIS A 9 -9.47 32.73 18.18
N LEU A 10 -8.46 32.43 19.00
CA LEU A 10 -7.38 31.51 18.62
C LEU A 10 -7.91 30.09 18.37
N SER A 11 -8.91 29.66 19.15
CA SER A 11 -9.60 28.38 18.96
C SER A 11 -10.42 28.34 17.66
N GLY A 12 -11.19 29.40 17.36
CA GLY A 12 -11.98 29.48 16.13
C GLY A 12 -11.11 29.50 14.86
N VAL A 13 -9.99 30.23 14.88
CA VAL A 13 -9.04 30.28 13.77
C VAL A 13 -8.36 28.93 13.54
N ALA A 14 -7.96 28.22 14.60
CA ALA A 14 -7.37 26.88 14.49
C ALA A 14 -8.35 25.85 13.88
N VAL A 15 -9.63 25.93 14.25
CA VAL A 15 -10.67 25.04 13.71
C VAL A 15 -10.93 25.32 12.22
N VAL A 16 -11.03 26.58 11.81
CA VAL A 16 -11.17 26.93 10.39
C VAL A 16 -9.94 26.51 9.59
N LEU A 17 -8.73 26.64 10.15
CA LEU A 17 -7.49 26.22 9.50
C LEU A 17 -7.42 24.70 9.30
N LEU A 18 -7.92 23.90 10.25
CA LEU A 18 -8.00 22.43 10.14
C LEU A 18 -9.02 21.97 9.10
N LEU A 19 -10.15 22.66 8.97
CA LEU A 19 -11.24 22.34 8.04
C LEU A 19 -10.93 22.68 6.57
N LEU A 20 -9.91 23.52 6.33
CA LEU A 20 -9.42 23.86 4.99
C LEU A 20 -8.34 22.90 4.47
N LEU A 21 -7.87 21.96 5.28
CA LEU A 21 -6.87 20.98 4.86
C LEU A 21 -7.57 19.79 4.16
N PRO A 22 -7.18 19.40 2.93
CA PRO A 22 -7.54 18.10 2.38
C PRO A 22 -6.76 17.03 3.17
N GLN A 23 -7.40 16.42 4.17
CA GLN A 23 -6.71 15.57 5.16
C GLN A 23 -6.64 14.08 4.76
N GLY A 24 -6.92 13.73 3.52
CA GLY A 24 -6.79 12.36 3.04
C GLY A 24 -5.53 12.18 2.21
N THR A 25 -4.53 11.45 2.73
CA THR A 25 -3.70 10.64 1.84
C THR A 25 -4.67 9.66 1.18
N ARG A 26 -5.10 9.94 -0.05
CA ARG A 26 -5.93 8.99 -0.80
C ARG A 26 -5.11 7.73 -0.96
N SER A 27 -5.51 6.68 -0.26
CA SER A 27 -4.93 5.36 -0.42
C SER A 27 -5.41 4.83 -1.76
N VAL A 28 -4.48 4.76 -2.72
CA VAL A 28 -4.74 4.10 -3.99
C VAL A 28 -4.63 2.59 -3.77
N TYR A 29 -5.61 1.86 -4.29
CA TYR A 29 -5.65 0.40 -4.26
C TYR A 29 -5.57 -0.16 -5.66
N VAL A 30 -4.82 -1.23 -5.83
CA VAL A 30 -4.76 -2.06 -7.01
C VAL A 30 -5.76 -3.20 -6.88
N LYS A 31 -6.64 -3.36 -7.87
CA LYS A 31 -7.49 -4.54 -8.03
C LYS A 31 -6.86 -5.49 -9.04
N HIS A 32 -6.52 -6.70 -8.59
CA HIS A 32 -5.98 -7.74 -9.47
C HIS A 32 -6.52 -9.10 -9.07
N GLN A 33 -7.06 -9.86 -10.03
CA GLN A 33 -7.57 -11.23 -9.83
C GLN A 33 -8.50 -11.40 -8.61
N GLY A 34 -9.34 -10.40 -8.32
CA GLY A 34 -10.28 -10.40 -7.19
C GLY A 34 -9.68 -9.96 -5.85
N PHE A 35 -8.37 -9.72 -5.78
CA PHE A 35 -7.70 -9.12 -4.62
C PHE A 35 -7.70 -7.60 -4.71
N GLN A 36 -7.75 -6.95 -3.56
CA GLN A 36 -7.57 -5.49 -3.43
C GLN A 36 -6.34 -5.23 -2.56
N ILE A 37 -5.29 -4.70 -3.17
CA ILE A 37 -3.98 -4.47 -2.56
C ILE A 37 -3.72 -2.97 -2.48
N GLN A 38 -3.12 -2.47 -1.42
CA GLN A 38 -2.68 -1.09 -1.35
C GLN A 38 -1.50 -0.87 -2.31
N LEU A 39 -1.51 0.24 -3.05
CA LEU A 39 -0.40 0.62 -3.93
C LEU A 39 0.93 0.66 -3.16
N GLU A 40 0.89 1.13 -1.90
CA GLU A 40 2.04 1.15 -1.00
C GLU A 40 2.61 -0.25 -0.72
N SER A 41 1.76 -1.27 -0.64
CA SER A 41 2.18 -2.66 -0.46
C SER A 41 2.81 -3.22 -1.72
N VAL A 42 2.31 -2.84 -2.90
CA VAL A 42 2.90 -3.22 -4.21
C VAL A 42 4.29 -2.59 -4.38
N LYS A 43 4.47 -1.34 -3.97
CA LYS A 43 5.80 -0.68 -3.93
C LYS A 43 6.77 -1.44 -3.02
N LYS A 44 6.35 -1.71 -1.78
CA LYS A 44 7.15 -2.46 -0.81
C LYS A 44 7.50 -3.85 -1.31
N LEU A 45 6.60 -4.54 -2.00
CA LEU A 45 6.86 -5.85 -2.59
C LEU A 45 8.13 -5.83 -3.46
N LYS A 46 8.28 -4.83 -4.32
CA LYS A 46 9.46 -4.65 -5.19
C LYS A 46 10.74 -4.43 -4.38
N ASP A 47 10.65 -3.68 -3.28
CA ASP A 47 11.79 -3.40 -2.41
C ASP A 47 12.25 -4.65 -1.63
N LEU A 48 11.31 -5.48 -1.18
CA LEU A 48 11.58 -6.70 -0.42
C LEU A 48 12.40 -7.73 -1.22
N GLU A 49 12.12 -7.85 -2.50
CA GLU A 49 12.81 -8.79 -3.38
C GLU A 49 14.26 -8.38 -3.69
N GLY A 50 14.54 -7.07 -3.72
CA GLY A 50 15.90 -6.56 -3.87
C GLY A 50 16.77 -6.73 -2.62
N GLN A 51 16.15 -6.81 -1.45
CA GLN A 51 16.85 -6.84 -0.16
C GLN A 51 17.08 -8.25 0.38
N TRP A 52 16.24 -9.22 0.00
CA TRP A 52 16.27 -10.55 0.59
C TRP A 52 16.47 -11.63 -0.47
N VAL A 53 17.63 -12.31 -0.39
CA VAL A 53 17.90 -13.51 -1.17
C VAL A 53 17.48 -14.73 -0.35
N PRO A 54 16.47 -15.50 -0.79
CA PRO A 54 16.01 -16.68 -0.08
C PRO A 54 17.09 -17.76 -0.10
N SER A 55 17.15 -18.60 0.95
CA SER A 55 18.11 -19.71 0.96
C SER A 55 17.80 -20.71 -0.17
N PRO A 56 18.82 -21.34 -0.78
CA PRO A 56 18.61 -22.31 -1.87
C PRO A 56 17.68 -23.47 -1.46
N ARG A 57 17.70 -23.84 -0.18
CA ARG A 57 16.80 -24.85 0.39
C ARG A 57 15.34 -24.40 0.40
N LEU A 58 15.06 -23.14 0.72
CA LEU A 58 13.70 -22.59 0.69
C LEU A 58 13.18 -22.51 -0.74
N GLN A 59 14.02 -22.11 -1.69
CA GLN A 59 13.66 -22.06 -3.12
C GLN A 59 13.35 -23.45 -3.70
N ALA A 60 14.08 -24.48 -3.27
CA ALA A 60 13.91 -25.84 -3.78
C ALA A 60 12.71 -26.59 -3.16
N GLN A 61 12.27 -26.22 -1.96
CA GLN A 61 11.27 -26.96 -1.20
C GLN A 61 9.89 -26.29 -1.16
N SER A 62 9.83 -24.99 -1.46
CA SER A 62 8.57 -24.25 -1.40
C SER A 62 7.93 -24.10 -2.78
N PRO A 63 6.66 -24.49 -2.95
CA PRO A 63 5.89 -24.15 -4.14
C PRO A 63 5.48 -22.66 -4.15
N LEU A 64 5.55 -21.97 -3.00
CA LEU A 64 5.19 -20.57 -2.86
C LEU A 64 6.34 -19.65 -3.30
N PRO A 65 6.00 -18.45 -3.82
CA PRO A 65 6.97 -17.40 -4.09
C PRO A 65 7.81 -17.11 -2.85
N PRO A 66 9.13 -16.89 -2.98
CA PRO A 66 9.96 -16.69 -1.80
C PRO A 66 9.51 -15.50 -0.95
N VAL A 67 9.04 -14.44 -1.60
CA VAL A 67 8.55 -13.22 -0.95
C VAL A 67 7.40 -13.49 0.04
N CYS A 68 6.64 -14.58 -0.14
CA CYS A 68 5.62 -15.01 0.82
C CYS A 68 6.18 -15.45 2.18
N HIS A 69 7.46 -15.79 2.26
CA HIS A 69 8.14 -16.11 3.52
C HIS A 69 8.82 -14.90 4.15
N HIS A 70 8.76 -13.73 3.49
CA HIS A 70 9.43 -12.55 3.98
C HIS A 70 8.72 -12.04 5.23
N PRO A 71 9.41 -11.85 6.38
CA PRO A 71 8.76 -11.44 7.62
C PRO A 71 8.16 -10.03 7.56
N ALA A 72 8.68 -9.18 6.68
CA ALA A 72 8.16 -7.84 6.42
C ALA A 72 7.14 -7.79 5.26
N LEU A 73 6.58 -8.93 4.83
CA LEU A 73 5.53 -8.94 3.81
C LEU A 73 4.30 -8.12 4.29
N PRO A 74 3.80 -7.18 3.47
CA PRO A 74 2.57 -6.47 3.76
C PRO A 74 1.37 -7.39 4.02
N LEU A 75 0.52 -7.01 4.97
CA LEU A 75 -0.61 -7.84 5.44
C LEU A 75 -1.66 -8.11 4.35
N ASP A 76 -1.86 -7.17 3.43
CA ASP A 76 -2.81 -7.29 2.32
C ASP A 76 -2.32 -8.19 1.17
N LEU A 77 -1.04 -8.57 1.18
CA LEU A 77 -0.48 -9.58 0.26
C LEU A 77 -0.53 -11.00 0.83
N GLN A 78 -0.76 -11.17 2.13
CA GLN A 78 -0.85 -12.49 2.76
C GLN A 78 -1.95 -13.39 2.16
N PRO A 79 -3.16 -12.89 1.84
CA PRO A 79 -4.20 -13.71 1.21
C PRO A 79 -3.79 -14.24 -0.17
N ILE A 80 -2.95 -13.50 -0.90
CA ILE A 80 -2.44 -13.93 -2.22
C ILE A 80 -1.51 -15.13 -2.06
N CYS A 81 -0.69 -15.15 -1.00
CA CYS A 81 0.20 -16.27 -0.69
C CYS A 81 -0.55 -17.57 -0.33
N ALA A 82 -1.84 -17.50 0.00
CA ALA A 82 -2.69 -18.68 0.19
C ALA A 82 -3.35 -19.16 -1.13
N SER A 83 -3.25 -18.39 -2.22
CA SER A 83 -3.78 -18.76 -3.53
C SER A 83 -2.88 -19.77 -4.25
N GLN A 84 -3.47 -20.62 -5.07
CA GLN A 84 -2.71 -21.50 -5.98
C GLN A 84 -1.98 -20.69 -7.06
N ASP A 85 -2.50 -19.51 -7.40
CA ASP A 85 -1.93 -18.61 -8.41
C ASP A 85 -0.97 -17.58 -7.80
N ALA A 86 -0.52 -17.78 -6.55
CA ALA A 86 0.31 -16.83 -5.82
C ALA A 86 1.54 -16.37 -6.62
N ALA A 87 2.19 -17.29 -7.33
CA ALA A 87 3.37 -16.97 -8.15
C ALA A 87 3.05 -16.03 -9.30
N SER A 88 2.00 -16.32 -10.07
CA SER A 88 1.57 -15.50 -11.20
C SER A 88 1.07 -14.13 -10.72
N ILE A 89 0.24 -14.09 -9.67
CA ILE A 89 -0.30 -12.84 -9.13
C ILE A 89 0.83 -11.95 -8.59
N MET A 90 1.77 -12.52 -7.82
CA MET A 90 2.91 -11.74 -7.30
C MET A 90 3.82 -11.25 -8.42
N GLN A 91 4.01 -12.05 -9.47
CA GLN A 91 4.77 -11.64 -10.64
C GLN A 91 4.09 -10.49 -11.38
N ASP A 92 2.77 -10.54 -11.59
CA ASP A 92 2.01 -9.46 -12.22
C ASP A 92 2.13 -8.17 -11.42
N LEU A 93 1.91 -8.24 -10.09
CA LEU A 93 2.03 -7.09 -9.19
C LEU A 93 3.45 -6.48 -9.21
N ARG A 94 4.49 -7.28 -9.44
CA ARG A 94 5.87 -6.80 -9.57
C ARG A 94 6.09 -5.96 -10.84
N PHE A 95 5.49 -6.38 -11.94
CA PHE A 95 5.62 -5.70 -13.24
C PHE A 95 4.62 -4.58 -13.45
N MET A 96 3.68 -4.39 -12.52
CA MET A 96 2.78 -3.25 -12.56
C MET A 96 3.53 -1.92 -12.45
N ASP A 97 3.12 -0.97 -13.27
CA ASP A 97 3.61 0.39 -13.19
C ASP A 97 2.87 1.14 -12.07
N ASN A 98 3.57 1.34 -10.95
CA ASN A 98 3.04 2.05 -9.81
C ASN A 98 2.70 3.52 -10.15
N GLU A 99 3.42 4.14 -11.09
CA GLU A 99 3.21 5.52 -11.50
C GLU A 99 1.85 5.69 -12.18
N GLU A 100 1.41 4.71 -12.97
CA GLU A 100 0.07 4.71 -13.57
C GLU A 100 -1.04 4.71 -12.50
N CYS A 101 -0.81 4.02 -11.38
CA CYS A 101 -1.73 4.04 -10.25
C CYS A 101 -1.65 5.32 -9.44
N GLU A 102 -0.48 5.96 -9.30
CA GLU A 102 -0.38 7.28 -8.67
C GLU A 102 -1.09 8.37 -9.46
N LEU A 103 -0.96 8.32 -10.79
CA LEU A 103 -1.61 9.25 -11.71
C LEU A 103 -3.06 8.87 -12.02
N CYS A 104 -3.56 7.77 -11.45
CA CYS A 104 -4.93 7.30 -11.63
C CYS A 104 -5.33 7.09 -13.11
N VAL A 105 -4.37 6.69 -13.96
CA VAL A 105 -4.59 6.48 -15.40
C VAL A 105 -4.88 5.03 -15.77
N ASN A 106 -4.70 4.10 -14.83
CA ASN A 106 -4.97 2.69 -15.03
C ASN A 106 -6.22 2.25 -14.26
N ILE A 107 -7.11 1.53 -14.95
CA ILE A 107 -8.42 1.09 -14.44
C ILE A 107 -8.34 0.06 -13.30
N ALA A 108 -7.19 -0.61 -13.16
CA ALA A 108 -6.94 -1.50 -12.03
C ALA A 108 -6.82 -0.71 -10.72
N CYS A 109 -6.49 0.58 -10.80
CA CYS A 109 -6.25 1.44 -9.65
C CYS A 109 -7.57 2.12 -9.22
N THR A 110 -7.84 2.08 -7.92
CA THR A 110 -9.08 2.60 -7.29
C THR A 110 -8.74 3.43 -6.06
N GLY A 111 -9.65 4.24 -5.56
CA GLY A 111 -9.37 5.13 -4.42
C GLY A 111 -8.78 6.49 -4.82
N CYS A 112 -8.60 6.69 -6.12
CA CYS A 112 -8.77 7.96 -6.78
C CYS A 112 -10.27 8.34 -6.73
#